data_AF-A0A524LIW7-F1
#
_entry.id   AF-A0A524LIW7-F1
#
_cell.length_a   1.000
_cell.length_b   1.000
_cell.length_c   1.000
_cell.angle_alpha   90.00
_cell.angle_beta   90.00
_cell.angle_gamma   90.00
#
_symmetry.space_group_name_H-M   'P 1'
#
loop_
_entity.id
_entity.type
_entity.pdbx_description
1 polymer ?
#
loop_
_entity_poly.entity_id
_entity_poly.type
_entity_poly.pdbx_seq_one_letter_code
_entity_poly.pdbx_strand_id
1 'polypeptide(L)'
;MSEKVKVKVFLPVGVCSCSLTGFLSSIYQAVGKYKDIVEYSEDTVISKSAQEIGVRSQGVLVGSQYLEGNVPAAKIESAILAESSKTS
;
A
#
# COMPACT_ATOMS: atom_id res chain seq x y z
N MET A 1 -11.26 11.74 -16.81
CA MET A 1 -10.54 11.89 -15.53
C MET A 1 -9.91 10.55 -15.26
N SER A 2 -8.58 10.43 -15.29
CA SER A 2 -7.93 9.15 -15.04
C SER A 2 -8.18 8.77 -13.58
N GLU A 3 -8.92 7.70 -13.35
CA GLU A 3 -9.06 7.12 -12.02
C GLU A 3 -7.69 6.61 -11.59
N LYS A 4 -7.12 7.25 -10.56
CA LYS A 4 -5.81 6.86 -10.01
C LYS A 4 -5.95 5.61 -9.16
N VAL A 5 -4.95 4.74 -9.21
CA VAL A 5 -4.87 3.55 -8.36
C VAL A 5 -4.61 4.00 -6.92
N LYS A 6 -5.55 3.72 -6.02
CA LYS A 6 -5.41 4.05 -4.60
C LYS A 6 -4.44 3.10 -3.93
N VAL A 7 -3.36 3.61 -3.37
CA VAL A 7 -2.38 2.86 -2.58
C VAL A 7 -2.48 3.33 -1.14
N LYS A 8 -3.12 2.51 -0.29
CA LYS A 8 -3.25 2.79 1.14
C LYS A 8 -2.32 1.89 1.96
N VAL A 9 -1.42 2.48 2.72
CA VAL A 9 -0.50 1.77 3.62
C VAL A 9 -1.09 1.72 5.01
N PHE A 10 -1.04 0.56 5.65
CA PHE A 10 -1.43 0.37 7.04
C PHE A 10 -0.21 0.14 7.91
N LEU A 11 -0.03 1.02 8.90
CA LEU A 11 1.09 0.97 9.84
C LEU A 11 0.62 0.48 11.21
N PRO A 12 1.32 -0.48 11.82
CA PRO A 12 1.02 -0.95 13.16
C PRO A 12 1.37 0.12 14.20
N VAL A 13 0.54 0.24 15.22
CA VAL A 13 0.75 1.17 16.33
C VAL A 13 1.69 0.55 17.37
N GLY A 14 2.57 1.37 17.95
CA GLY A 14 3.46 0.93 19.04
C GLY A 14 4.68 0.10 18.63
N VAL A 15 4.99 -0.03 17.33
CA VAL A 15 6.24 -0.64 16.86
C VAL A 15 7.31 0.42 16.61
N CYS A 16 8.57 0.03 16.78
CA CYS A 16 9.70 0.90 16.47
C CYS A 16 9.78 1.15 14.95
N SER A 17 10.00 2.41 14.55
CA SER A 17 10.14 2.83 13.14
C SER A 17 11.24 2.08 12.39
N CYS A 18 12.26 1.57 13.11
CA CYS A 18 13.34 0.75 12.56
C CYS A 18 12.82 -0.56 11.94
N SER A 19 11.74 -1.14 12.51
CA SER A 19 11.14 -2.37 12.01
C SER A 19 10.34 -2.14 10.72
N LEU A 20 9.96 -0.89 10.44
CA LEU A 20 9.14 -0.49 9.30
C LEU A 20 9.97 0.04 8.13
N THR A 21 11.26 0.31 8.32
CA THR A 21 12.09 1.03 7.33
C THR A 21 12.20 0.28 6.01
N GLY A 22 12.39 -1.05 6.04
CA GLY A 22 12.46 -1.87 4.83
C GLY A 22 11.11 -1.96 4.08
N PHE A 23 10.01 -2.01 4.84
CA PHE A 23 8.66 -2.04 4.29
C PHE A 23 8.30 -0.70 3.62
N LEU A 24 8.47 0.40 4.35
CA LEU A 24 8.23 1.75 3.83
C LEU A 24 9.12 2.06 2.62
N SER A 25 10.40 1.68 2.67
CA SER A 25 11.32 1.87 1.54
C SER A 25 10.82 1.19 0.27
N SER A 26 10.30 -0.05 0.38
CA SER A 26 9.74 -0.78 -0.75
C SER A 26 8.48 -0.10 -1.32
N ILE A 27 7.61 0.45 -0.46
CA ILE A 27 6.42 1.18 -0.89
C ILE A 27 6.79 2.47 -1.59
N TYR A 28 7.63 3.30 -0.98
CA TYR A 28 8.05 4.58 -1.57
C TYR A 28 8.77 4.36 -2.90
N GLN A 29 9.55 3.29 -3.04
CA GLN A 29 10.18 2.93 -4.31
C GLN A 29 9.14 2.62 -5.41
N ALA A 30 8.11 1.83 -5.09
CA ALA A 30 7.06 1.49 -6.06
C ALA A 30 6.18 2.71 -6.39
N VAL A 31 5.67 3.40 -5.37
CA VAL A 31 4.81 4.58 -5.51
C VAL A 31 5.54 5.71 -6.24
N GLY A 32 6.85 5.91 -5.98
CA GLY A 32 7.66 6.93 -6.64
C GLY A 32 7.78 6.74 -8.14
N LYS A 33 7.87 5.49 -8.62
CA LYS A 33 7.88 5.17 -10.06
C LYS A 33 6.54 5.45 -10.74
N TYR A 34 5.43 5.25 -10.03
CA TYR A 34 4.07 5.36 -10.57
C TYR A 34 3.30 6.58 -10.06
N LYS A 35 3.98 7.60 -9.51
CA LYS A 35 3.38 8.76 -8.81
C LYS A 35 2.28 9.50 -9.58
N ASP A 36 2.29 9.40 -10.90
CA ASP A 36 1.33 10.05 -11.78
C ASP A 36 -0.04 9.35 -11.78
N ILE A 37 -0.02 8.01 -11.69
CA ILE A 37 -1.19 7.14 -11.77
C ILE A 37 -1.65 6.59 -10.43
N VAL A 38 -0.89 6.81 -9.35
CA VAL A 38 -1.25 6.35 -7.99
C VAL A 38 -1.67 7.51 -7.09
N GLU A 39 -2.59 7.23 -6.19
CA GLU A 39 -2.95 8.08 -5.06
C GLU A 39 -2.49 7.41 -3.77
N TYR A 40 -1.48 7.97 -3.13
CA TYR A 40 -0.88 7.41 -1.93
C TYR A 40 -1.56 7.94 -0.66
N SER A 41 -1.79 7.06 0.31
CA SER A 41 -2.31 7.43 1.62
C SER A 41 -1.75 6.50 2.71
N GLU A 42 -1.52 7.05 3.90
CA GLU A 42 -1.09 6.28 5.06
C GLU A 42 -2.19 6.25 6.10
N ASP A 43 -2.34 5.09 6.72
CA ASP A 43 -3.35 4.81 7.71
C ASP A 43 -2.78 3.86 8.76
N THR A 44 -3.50 3.65 9.85
CA THR A 44 -3.05 2.77 10.94
C THR A 44 -3.91 1.52 11.02
N VAL A 45 -3.35 0.43 11.56
CA VAL A 45 -4.08 -0.84 11.73
C VAL A 45 -5.32 -0.73 12.64
N ILE A 46 -5.42 0.33 13.44
CA ILE A 46 -6.56 0.58 14.33
C ILE A 46 -7.74 1.27 13.63
N SER A 47 -7.55 1.77 12.42
CA SER A 47 -8.59 2.49 11.68
C SER A 47 -9.72 1.56 11.22
N LYS A 48 -10.93 2.11 11.07
CA LYS A 48 -12.10 1.34 10.62
C LYS A 48 -11.85 0.59 9.32
N SER A 49 -11.24 1.25 8.33
CA SER A 49 -10.90 0.60 7.06
C SER A 49 -9.97 -0.59 7.24
N ALA A 50 -8.97 -0.48 8.13
CA ALA A 50 -8.06 -1.58 8.42
C ALA A 50 -8.81 -2.77 9.04
N GLN A 51 -9.74 -2.51 9.97
CA GLN A 51 -10.58 -3.52 10.60
C GLN A 51 -11.56 -4.18 9.60
N GLU A 52 -12.14 -3.42 8.67
CA GLU A 52 -13.04 -3.93 7.62
C GLU A 52 -12.34 -4.91 6.67
N ILE A 53 -11.06 -4.66 6.37
CA ILE A 53 -10.26 -5.52 5.49
C ILE A 53 -9.57 -6.65 6.28
N GLY A 54 -9.61 -6.60 7.62
CA GLY A 54 -8.99 -7.60 8.49
C GLY A 54 -7.47 -7.44 8.67
N VAL A 55 -6.96 -6.21 8.53
CA VAL A 55 -5.53 -5.88 8.71
C VAL A 55 -5.14 -6.07 10.18
N ARG A 56 -4.25 -7.02 10.46
CA ARG A 56 -3.76 -7.31 11.83
C ARG A 56 -2.36 -6.77 12.12
N SER A 57 -1.64 -6.33 11.10
CA SER A 57 -0.23 -5.92 11.17
C SER A 57 0.06 -4.90 10.06
N GLN A 58 1.32 -4.65 9.73
CA GLN A 58 1.67 -3.81 8.58
C GLN A 58 1.21 -4.44 7.25
N GLY A 59 0.75 -3.62 6.32
CA GLY A 59 0.33 -4.07 5.00
C GLY A 59 0.00 -2.91 4.07
N VAL A 60 -0.18 -3.20 2.79
CA VAL A 60 -0.53 -2.21 1.77
C VAL A 60 -1.70 -2.70 0.93
N LEU A 61 -2.70 -1.85 0.77
CA LEU A 61 -3.85 -2.04 -0.11
C LEU A 61 -3.60 -1.27 -1.41
N VAL A 62 -3.50 -1.99 -2.52
CA VAL A 62 -3.38 -1.43 -3.87
C VAL A 62 -4.71 -1.66 -4.58
N GLY A 63 -5.54 -0.62 -4.62
CA GLY A 63 -6.93 -0.67 -5.07
C GLY A 63 -7.74 -1.68 -4.26
N SER A 64 -7.93 -2.86 -4.82
CA SER A 64 -8.68 -4.00 -4.29
C SER A 64 -7.76 -5.12 -3.78
N GLN A 65 -6.45 -5.03 -4.02
CA GLN A 65 -5.47 -6.05 -3.62
C GLN A 65 -4.80 -5.67 -2.30
N TYR A 66 -5.08 -6.41 -1.24
CA TYR A 66 -4.38 -6.26 0.04
C TYR A 66 -3.15 -7.18 0.10
N LEU A 67 -2.00 -6.60 0.44
CA LEU A 67 -0.72 -7.28 0.57
C LEU A 67 -0.23 -7.09 2.02
N GLU A 68 -0.25 -8.17 2.80
CA GLU A 68 0.15 -8.15 4.20
C GLU A 68 1.67 -8.36 4.37
N GLY A 69 2.24 -7.70 5.39
CA GLY A 69 3.62 -7.90 5.83
C GLY A 69 4.64 -7.10 5.04
N ASN A 70 5.89 -7.59 5.02
CA ASN A 70 6.97 -6.95 4.28
C ASN A 70 6.91 -7.35 2.80
N VAL A 71 6.30 -6.49 2.00
CA VAL A 71 6.06 -6.74 0.58
C VAL A 71 7.16 -6.09 -0.25
N PRO A 72 7.82 -6.83 -1.17
CA PRO A 72 8.85 -6.25 -2.03
C PRO A 72 8.23 -5.26 -3.03
N ALA A 73 8.98 -4.22 -3.37
CA ALA A 73 8.56 -3.17 -4.32
C ALA A 73 7.97 -3.77 -5.61
N ALA A 74 8.63 -4.78 -6.20
CA ALA A 74 8.17 -5.43 -7.43
C ALA A 74 6.74 -6.00 -7.36
N LYS A 75 6.31 -6.51 -6.20
CA LYS A 75 4.92 -6.98 -6.01
C LYS A 75 3.94 -5.82 -6.01
N ILE A 76 4.30 -4.72 -5.36
CA ILE A 76 3.50 -3.50 -5.29
C ILE A 76 3.36 -2.89 -6.69
N GLU A 77 4.47 -2.80 -7.43
CA GLU A 77 4.50 -2.35 -8.83
C GLU A 77 3.59 -3.20 -9.72
N SER A 78 3.67 -4.53 -9.59
CA SER A 78 2.81 -5.46 -10.35
C SER A 78 1.32 -5.27 -10.02
N ALA A 79 0.98 -5.04 -8.75
CA ALA A 79 -0.38 -4.77 -8.32
C ALA A 79 -0.90 -3.42 -8.87
N ILE A 80 -0.06 -2.38 -8.87
CA ILE A 80 -0.40 -1.06 -9.43
C ILE A 80 -0.71 -1.20 -10.93
N LEU A 81 0.14 -1.91 -11.67
CA LEU A 81 -0.07 -2.15 -13.10
C LEU A 81 -1.34 -2.95 -13.37
N ALA A 82 -1.57 -4.01 -12.60
CA ALA A 82 -2.76 -4.85 -12.73
C ALA A 82 -4.05 -4.06 -12.45
N GLU A 83 -4.04 -3.18 -11.45
CA GLU A 83 -5.20 -2.35 -11.15
C GLU A 83 -5.40 -1.23 -12.18
N SER A 84 -4.33 -0.55 -12.60
CA SER A 84 -4.39 0.49 -13.63
C SER A 84 -4.95 -0.03 -14.97
N SER A 85 -4.72 -1.32 -15.25
CA SER A 85 -5.21 -1.98 -16.47
C SER A 85 -6.69 -2.34 -16.41
N LYS A 86 -7.29 -2.48 -15.22
CA LYS A 86 -8.73 -2.74 -15.05
C LYS A 86 -9.57 -1.47 -15.06
N THR A 87 -8.92 -0.35 -14.78
CA THR A 87 -9.53 0.98 -14.75
C THR A 87 -9.50 1.66 -16.13
N SER A 88 -8.90 1.01 -17.15
CA SER A 88 -8.87 1.45 -18.55
C SER A 88 -10.00 0.85 -19.39
#